data_AF-A0A920PQ85-F1
#
_entry.id   AF-A0A920PQ85-F1
#
_cell.length_a   1.000
_cell.length_b   1.000
_cell.length_c   1.000
_cell.angle_alpha   90.00
_cell.angle_beta   90.00
_cell.angle_gamma   90.00
#
_symmetry.space_group_name_H-M   'P 1'
#
loop_
_entity.id
_entity.type
_entity.pdbx_description
1 polymer ?
#
loop_
_entity_poly.entity_id
_entity_poly.type
_entity_poly.pdbx_seq_one_letter_code
_entity_poly.pdbx_strand_id
1 'polypeptide(L)'
;MGQGLFTKVAQIVAEELQVDVDTIQITPTQTGKVPNTSATAASSGTDLNGMAAQDAARTIRQRLTAFAAAHHEVPESEVVFGPGRVRVGGTEMRFADLVMLAHLHRIQLSATGFYRTPKIWWDPEKAKGRPFFYFAYGAAVTEVVIDTLTGENRVLAVDILHDVGRSINPAIDAGARSRAHSFRVWAG
;
A
#
# COMPACT_ATOMS: atom_id res chain seq x y z
N MET A 1 -2.38 -3.28 15.51
CA MET A 1 -1.17 -4.14 15.51
C MET A 1 -0.06 -3.40 14.77
N GLY A 2 1.16 -3.38 15.30
CA GLY A 2 2.24 -2.47 14.87
C GLY A 2 2.94 -2.81 13.54
N GLN A 3 2.27 -3.49 12.61
CA GLN A 3 2.89 -3.97 11.35
C GLN A 3 3.21 -2.88 10.30
N GLY A 4 3.14 -1.60 10.66
CA GLY A 4 3.38 -0.50 9.70
C GLY A 4 2.32 -0.35 8.60
N LEU A 5 1.14 -0.97 8.75
CA LEU A 5 0.04 -0.92 7.77
C LEU A 5 -0.34 0.53 7.43
N PHE A 6 -0.48 1.37 8.46
CA PHE A 6 -0.84 2.77 8.26
C PHE A 6 0.22 3.49 7.41
N THR A 7 1.50 3.38 7.75
CA THR A 7 2.57 3.99 6.96
C THR A 7 2.53 3.56 5.49
N LYS A 8 2.32 2.25 5.21
CA LYS A 8 2.20 1.76 3.84
C LYS A 8 0.99 2.34 3.10
N VAL A 9 -0.17 2.41 3.75
CA VAL A 9 -1.38 3.01 3.16
C VAL A 9 -1.17 4.51 2.89
N ALA A 10 -0.54 5.23 3.81
CA ALA A 10 -0.20 6.65 3.62
C ALA A 10 0.72 6.83 2.41
N GLN A 11 1.74 5.98 2.27
CA GLN A 11 2.65 6.01 1.12
C GLN A 11 1.94 5.74 -0.20
N ILE A 12 1.00 4.77 -0.25
CA ILE A 12 0.21 4.50 -1.46
C ILE A 12 -0.63 5.72 -1.86
N VAL A 13 -1.31 6.35 -0.90
CA VAL A 13 -2.14 7.54 -1.16
C VAL A 13 -1.29 8.74 -1.56
N ALA A 14 -0.14 8.93 -0.90
CA ALA A 14 0.82 9.98 -1.20
C ALA A 14 1.35 9.86 -2.63
N GLU A 15 1.73 8.64 -3.05
CA GLU A 15 2.17 8.35 -4.41
C GLU A 15 1.05 8.60 -5.43
N GLU A 16 -0.18 8.18 -5.13
CA GLU A 16 -1.31 8.37 -6.05
C GLU A 16 -1.65 9.84 -6.26
N LEU A 17 -1.54 10.68 -5.22
CA LEU A 17 -1.78 12.13 -5.27
C LEU A 17 -0.52 12.95 -5.59
N GLN A 18 0.65 12.32 -5.63
CA GLN A 18 1.97 12.95 -5.79
C GLN A 18 2.25 14.03 -4.74
N VAL A 19 2.04 13.73 -3.47
CA VAL A 19 2.33 14.61 -2.33
C VAL A 19 3.28 13.95 -1.35
N ASP A 20 3.89 14.72 -0.46
CA ASP A 20 4.70 14.16 0.62
C ASP A 20 3.84 13.33 1.57
N VAL A 21 4.39 12.22 2.07
CA VAL A 21 3.69 11.32 3.00
C VAL A 21 3.23 12.03 4.27
N ASP A 22 3.96 13.05 4.70
CA ASP A 22 3.65 13.88 5.88
C ASP A 22 2.35 14.70 5.70
N THR A 23 1.90 14.87 4.45
CA THR A 23 0.60 15.48 4.11
C THR A 23 -0.56 14.53 4.40
N ILE A 24 -0.31 13.22 4.51
CA ILE A 24 -1.33 12.20 4.67
C ILE A 24 -1.51 11.84 6.14
N GLN A 25 -2.63 12.28 6.73
CA GLN A 25 -3.00 11.90 8.07
C GLN A 25 -3.92 10.67 8.06
N ILE A 26 -3.51 9.61 8.76
CA ILE A 26 -4.33 8.42 8.93
C ILE A 26 -5.18 8.54 10.19
N THR A 27 -6.47 8.23 10.04
CA THR A 27 -7.38 8.12 11.17
C THR A 27 -7.53 6.66 11.61
N PRO A 28 -7.76 6.39 12.90
CA PRO A 28 -8.03 5.04 13.38
C PRO A 28 -9.23 4.43 12.67
N THR A 29 -9.22 3.11 12.50
CA THR A 29 -10.35 2.38 11.91
C THR A 29 -11.62 2.62 12.72
N GLN A 30 -12.66 3.13 12.06
CA GLN A 30 -13.97 3.38 12.66
C GLN A 30 -15.05 2.81 11.75
N THR A 31 -15.90 1.94 12.29
CA THR A 31 -17.01 1.31 11.55
C THR A 31 -18.07 2.30 11.08
N GLY A 32 -18.18 3.46 11.74
CA GLY A 32 -19.00 4.58 11.28
C GLY A 32 -18.45 5.33 10.06
N LYS A 33 -17.18 5.13 9.70
CA LYS A 33 -16.54 5.71 8.50
C LYS A 33 -16.35 4.69 7.39
N VAL A 34 -16.02 3.44 7.75
CA VAL A 34 -15.84 2.34 6.80
C VAL A 34 -16.71 1.16 7.27
N PRO A 35 -17.92 0.99 6.72
CA PRO A 35 -18.79 -0.11 7.10
C PRO A 35 -18.29 -1.45 6.52
N ASN A 36 -18.58 -2.54 7.21
CA ASN A 36 -18.39 -3.93 6.74
C ASN A 36 -16.94 -4.33 6.38
N THR A 37 -15.95 -3.82 7.11
CA THR A 37 -14.55 -4.24 6.93
C THR A 37 -14.35 -5.68 7.41
N SER A 38 -13.88 -6.57 6.54
CA SER A 38 -13.42 -7.91 6.93
C SER A 38 -12.25 -7.85 7.91
N ALA A 39 -12.10 -8.87 8.76
CA ALA A 39 -11.01 -8.94 9.72
C ALA A 39 -9.64 -8.81 9.02
N THR A 40 -8.70 -8.09 9.65
CA THR A 40 -7.29 -8.03 9.18
C THR A 40 -6.60 -9.37 9.44
N ALA A 41 -6.76 -10.32 8.52
CA ALA A 41 -6.18 -11.66 8.56
C ALA A 41 -5.58 -12.05 7.20
N ALA A 42 -4.79 -13.13 7.15
CA ALA A 42 -4.19 -13.69 5.93
C ALA A 42 -3.19 -12.78 5.17
N SER A 43 -2.48 -11.88 5.86
CA SER A 43 -1.54 -10.91 5.24
C SER A 43 -2.17 -9.97 4.18
N SER A 44 -3.49 -9.98 4.04
CA SER A 44 -4.25 -9.22 3.02
C SER A 44 -4.55 -7.77 3.41
N GLY A 45 -4.21 -7.38 4.65
CA GLY A 45 -4.55 -6.08 5.21
C GLY A 45 -3.98 -4.90 4.44
N THR A 46 -2.72 -5.01 3.97
CA THR A 46 -2.08 -3.95 3.17
C THR A 46 -2.68 -3.88 1.78
N ASP A 47 -2.89 -5.02 1.13
CA ASP A 47 -3.39 -5.06 -0.24
C ASP A 47 -4.83 -4.57 -0.33
N LEU A 48 -5.73 -5.08 0.52
CA LEU A 48 -7.14 -4.72 0.48
C LEU A 48 -7.35 -3.24 0.86
N ASN A 49 -6.79 -2.81 1.99
CA ASN A 49 -6.97 -1.43 2.45
C ASN A 49 -6.15 -0.43 1.61
N GLY A 50 -4.96 -0.82 1.16
CA GLY A 50 -4.13 0.00 0.28
C GLY A 50 -4.78 0.24 -1.07
N MET A 51 -5.31 -0.81 -1.71
CA MET A 51 -6.05 -0.67 -2.97
C MET A 51 -7.35 0.11 -2.81
N ALA A 52 -8.09 -0.09 -1.72
CA ALA A 52 -9.30 0.70 -1.44
C ALA A 52 -8.97 2.18 -1.20
N ALA A 53 -7.90 2.47 -0.45
CA ALA A 53 -7.46 3.86 -0.23
C ALA A 53 -6.93 4.50 -1.53
N GLN A 54 -6.21 3.73 -2.35
CA GLN A 54 -5.77 4.16 -3.69
C GLN A 54 -6.95 4.49 -4.60
N ASP A 55 -8.00 3.67 -4.59
CA ASP A 55 -9.22 3.89 -5.38
C ASP A 55 -9.93 5.20 -4.98
N ALA A 56 -10.03 5.47 -3.68
CA ALA A 56 -10.54 6.75 -3.18
C ALA A 56 -9.66 7.94 -3.63
N ALA A 57 -8.34 7.82 -3.51
CA ALA A 57 -7.38 8.83 -3.93
C ALA A 57 -7.44 9.10 -5.44
N ARG A 58 -7.58 8.05 -6.25
CA ARG A 58 -7.79 8.15 -7.71
C ARG A 58 -9.04 8.92 -8.05
N THR A 59 -10.14 8.64 -7.37
CA THR A 59 -11.41 9.36 -7.58
C THR A 59 -11.25 10.85 -7.32
N ILE A 60 -10.55 11.23 -6.24
CA ILE A 60 -10.25 12.64 -5.94
C ILE A 60 -9.36 13.23 -7.03
N ARG A 61 -8.28 12.53 -7.41
CA ARG A 61 -7.36 12.97 -8.46
C ARG A 61 -8.07 13.17 -9.79
N GLN A 62 -8.94 12.27 -10.21
CA GLN A 62 -9.74 12.41 -11.43
C GLN A 62 -10.62 13.65 -11.41
N ARG A 63 -11.27 13.95 -10.28
CA ARG A 63 -12.07 15.18 -10.13
C ARG A 63 -11.21 16.44 -10.21
N LEU A 64 -10.02 16.42 -9.59
CA LEU A 64 -9.05 17.51 -9.68
C LEU A 64 -8.53 17.68 -11.11
N THR A 65 -8.24 16.58 -11.82
CA THR A 65 -7.84 16.59 -13.23
C THR A 65 -8.91 17.22 -14.10
N ALA A 66 -10.16 16.72 -14.04
CA ALA A 66 -11.27 17.23 -14.82
C ALA A 66 -11.54 18.71 -14.52
N PHE A 67 -11.49 19.10 -13.24
CA PHE A 67 -11.63 20.49 -12.83
C PHE A 67 -10.50 21.38 -13.38
N ALA A 68 -9.23 20.98 -13.21
CA ALA A 68 -8.08 21.73 -13.69
C ALA A 68 -8.12 21.91 -15.22
N ALA A 69 -8.43 20.84 -15.95
CA ALA A 69 -8.59 20.85 -17.40
C ALA A 69 -9.66 21.86 -17.83
N ALA A 70 -10.86 21.78 -17.24
CA ALA A 70 -11.95 22.69 -17.55
C ALA A 70 -11.66 24.15 -17.17
N HIS A 71 -11.05 24.38 -16.01
CA HIS A 71 -10.76 25.72 -15.50
C HIS A 71 -9.68 26.45 -16.33
N HIS A 72 -8.72 25.71 -16.88
CA HIS A 72 -7.62 26.26 -17.69
C HIS A 72 -7.84 26.09 -19.20
N GLU A 73 -8.99 25.57 -19.62
CA GLU A 73 -9.34 25.33 -21.03
C GLU A 73 -8.31 24.46 -21.78
N VAL A 74 -7.76 23.45 -21.10
CA VAL A 74 -6.80 22.49 -21.66
C VAL A 74 -7.37 21.07 -21.61
N PRO A 75 -6.91 20.14 -22.47
CA PRO A 75 -7.30 18.74 -22.35
C PRO A 75 -6.78 18.10 -21.06
N GLU A 76 -7.51 17.12 -20.50
CA GLU A 76 -7.10 16.39 -19.30
C GLU A 76 -5.72 15.72 -19.43
N SER A 77 -5.30 15.37 -20.64
CA SER A 77 -3.97 14.81 -20.94
C SER A 77 -2.82 15.78 -20.62
N GLU A 78 -3.10 17.08 -20.55
CA GLU A 78 -2.12 18.11 -20.20
C GLU A 78 -2.07 18.41 -18.70
N VAL A 79 -2.89 17.73 -17.88
CA VAL A 79 -2.85 17.82 -16.42
C VAL A 79 -1.96 16.71 -15.87
N VAL A 80 -0.77 17.08 -15.43
CA VAL A 80 0.24 16.14 -14.93
C VAL A 80 0.56 16.45 -13.47
N PHE A 81 0.36 15.46 -12.61
CA PHE A 81 0.73 15.52 -11.20
C PHE A 81 2.18 15.08 -11.06
N GLY A 82 2.97 15.88 -10.36
CA GLY A 82 4.32 15.57 -9.93
C GLY A 82 4.52 15.91 -8.44
N PRO A 83 5.71 15.67 -7.88
CA PRO A 83 5.93 15.80 -6.43
C PRO A 83 5.55 17.20 -5.89
N GLY A 84 4.46 17.27 -5.13
CA GLY A 84 3.91 18.48 -4.52
C GLY A 84 3.32 19.50 -5.50
N ARG A 85 3.27 19.19 -6.81
CA ARG A 85 2.96 20.15 -7.88
C ARG A 85 2.07 19.54 -8.95
N VAL A 86 1.30 20.39 -9.61
CA VAL A 86 0.46 20.00 -10.74
C VAL A 86 0.75 20.94 -11.89
N ARG A 87 1.12 20.38 -13.03
CA ARG A 87 1.26 21.09 -14.29
C ARG A 87 -0.04 20.97 -15.06
N VAL A 88 -0.58 22.09 -15.51
CA VAL A 88 -1.82 22.19 -16.29
C VAL A 88 -1.48 22.95 -17.56
N GLY A 89 -1.27 22.21 -18.65
CA GLY A 89 -0.72 22.75 -19.89
C GLY A 89 0.67 23.36 -19.69
N GLY A 90 0.78 24.67 -19.93
CA GLY A 90 2.01 25.46 -19.74
C GLY A 90 2.20 26.06 -18.35
N THR A 91 1.21 25.94 -17.44
CA THR A 91 1.28 26.53 -16.10
C THR A 91 1.56 25.45 -15.05
N GLU A 92 2.35 25.76 -14.04
CA GLU A 92 2.59 24.89 -12.89
C GLU A 92 2.10 25.56 -11.60
N MET A 93 1.44 24.80 -10.73
CA MET A 93 0.98 25.27 -9.43
C MET A 93 1.23 24.21 -8.34
N ARG A 94 1.23 24.63 -7.07
CA ARG A 94 1.33 23.67 -5.97
C ARG A 94 0.04 22.86 -5.88
N PHE A 95 0.15 21.60 -5.46
CA PHE A 95 -1.02 20.75 -5.24
C PHE A 95 -2.03 21.40 -4.28
N ALA A 96 -1.55 22.03 -3.20
CA ALA A 96 -2.39 22.73 -2.25
C ALA A 96 -3.18 23.90 -2.87
N ASP A 97 -2.59 24.62 -3.83
CA ASP A 97 -3.26 25.73 -4.51
C ASP A 97 -4.38 25.20 -5.40
N LEU A 98 -4.14 24.11 -6.14
CA LEU A 98 -5.17 23.44 -6.94
C LEU A 98 -6.32 22.93 -6.08
N VAL A 99 -6.02 22.32 -4.93
CA VAL A 99 -7.04 21.81 -4.00
C VAL A 99 -7.88 22.95 -3.43
N MET A 100 -7.25 24.06 -3.05
CA MET A 100 -7.97 25.24 -2.56
C MET A 100 -8.86 25.84 -3.66
N LEU A 101 -8.35 25.94 -4.88
CA LEU A 101 -9.11 26.41 -6.03
C LEU A 101 -10.32 25.51 -6.29
N ALA A 102 -10.13 24.19 -6.32
CA ALA A 102 -11.21 23.22 -6.48
C ALA A 102 -12.26 23.32 -5.35
N HIS A 103 -11.82 23.55 -4.11
CA HIS A 103 -12.71 23.75 -2.97
C HIS A 103 -13.58 24.99 -3.13
N LEU A 104 -13.01 26.13 -3.53
CA LEU A 104 -13.75 27.38 -3.80
C LEU A 104 -14.77 27.21 -4.92
N HIS A 105 -14.46 26.35 -5.90
CA HIS A 105 -15.35 25.96 -7.00
C HIS A 105 -16.30 24.80 -6.65
N ARG A 106 -16.40 24.43 -5.36
CA ARG A 106 -17.34 23.42 -4.84
C ARG A 106 -17.17 22.02 -5.45
N ILE A 107 -15.95 21.68 -5.84
CA ILE A 107 -15.63 20.32 -6.28
C ILE A 107 -15.56 19.40 -5.06
N GLN A 108 -16.18 18.23 -5.15
CA GLN A 108 -16.21 17.27 -4.06
C GLN A 108 -14.84 16.59 -3.85
N LEU A 109 -14.16 16.92 -2.74
CA LEU A 109 -12.84 16.39 -2.37
C LEU A 109 -12.89 15.22 -1.37
N SER A 110 -14.07 14.63 -1.18
CA SER A 110 -14.26 13.41 -0.38
C SER A 110 -14.68 12.26 -1.28
N ALA A 111 -14.04 11.12 -1.12
CA ALA A 111 -14.34 9.91 -1.87
C ALA A 111 -14.21 8.68 -0.97
N THR A 112 -15.02 7.67 -1.27
CA THR A 112 -14.92 6.33 -0.73
C THR A 112 -14.33 5.42 -1.79
N GLY A 113 -13.45 4.50 -1.41
CA GLY A 113 -12.91 3.51 -2.32
C GLY A 113 -13.20 2.10 -1.83
N PHE A 114 -13.29 1.16 -2.75
CA PHE A 114 -13.62 -0.23 -2.43
C PHE A 114 -12.82 -1.18 -3.31
N TYR A 115 -12.22 -2.19 -2.69
CA TYR A 115 -11.48 -3.20 -3.43
C TYR A 115 -11.95 -4.60 -3.07
N ARG A 116 -12.23 -5.38 -4.10
CA ARG A 116 -12.54 -6.81 -4.00
C ARG A 116 -11.52 -7.56 -4.86
N THR A 117 -10.78 -8.46 -4.23
CA THR A 117 -9.79 -9.27 -4.94
C THR A 117 -10.47 -10.08 -6.05
N PRO A 118 -10.08 -9.91 -7.32
CA PRO A 118 -10.71 -10.58 -8.43
C PRO A 118 -10.23 -12.04 -8.54
N LYS A 119 -10.95 -12.86 -9.31
CA LYS A 119 -10.56 -14.23 -9.72
C LYS A 119 -10.50 -15.28 -8.59
N ILE A 120 -10.98 -14.97 -7.39
CA ILE A 120 -11.07 -15.93 -6.28
C ILE A 120 -12.38 -16.73 -6.40
N TRP A 121 -12.28 -18.06 -6.44
CA TRP A 121 -13.41 -18.98 -6.36
C TRP A 121 -12.96 -20.33 -5.79
N TRP A 122 -13.82 -21.02 -5.06
CA TRP A 122 -13.51 -22.31 -4.44
C TRP A 122 -14.77 -23.17 -4.33
N ASP A 123 -14.69 -24.42 -4.79
CA ASP A 123 -15.69 -25.45 -4.61
C ASP A 123 -15.22 -26.40 -3.50
N PRO A 124 -15.83 -26.34 -2.29
CA PRO A 124 -15.42 -27.15 -1.15
C PRO A 124 -15.76 -28.64 -1.33
N GLU A 125 -16.79 -28.99 -2.09
CA GLU A 125 -17.17 -30.39 -2.31
C GLU A 125 -16.16 -31.10 -3.23
N LYS A 126 -15.60 -30.35 -4.19
CA LYS A 126 -14.64 -30.89 -5.17
C LYS A 126 -13.18 -30.57 -4.85
N ALA A 127 -12.92 -29.84 -3.77
CA ALA A 127 -11.62 -29.28 -3.41
C ALA A 127 -10.89 -28.63 -4.62
N LYS A 128 -11.65 -27.91 -5.44
CA LYS A 128 -11.18 -27.31 -6.70
C LYS A 128 -11.46 -25.83 -6.72
N GLY A 129 -10.48 -25.05 -7.19
CA GLY A 129 -10.65 -23.63 -7.42
C GLY A 129 -9.34 -22.86 -7.34
N ARG A 130 -9.48 -21.54 -7.26
CA ARG A 130 -8.42 -20.58 -7.01
C ARG A 130 -8.72 -19.84 -5.70
N PRO A 131 -8.35 -20.41 -4.54
CA PRO A 131 -8.62 -19.78 -3.25
C PRO A 131 -7.73 -18.57 -2.98
N PHE A 132 -6.55 -18.49 -3.62
CA PHE A 132 -5.58 -17.40 -3.42
C PHE A 132 -5.31 -16.62 -4.71
N PHE A 133 -5.14 -15.30 -4.59
CA PHE A 133 -4.90 -14.43 -5.73
C PHE A 133 -3.46 -14.53 -6.25
N TYR A 134 -2.49 -14.60 -5.34
CA TYR A 134 -1.08 -14.89 -5.60
C TYR A 134 -0.51 -15.68 -4.41
N PHE A 135 0.69 -16.23 -4.59
CA PHE A 135 1.43 -16.93 -3.54
C PHE A 135 2.72 -16.16 -3.27
N ALA A 136 3.00 -15.88 -2.00
CA ALA A 136 4.31 -15.39 -1.59
C ALA A 136 5.24 -16.59 -1.38
N TYR A 137 6.47 -16.49 -1.87
CA TYR A 137 7.47 -17.54 -1.75
C TYR A 137 8.61 -17.10 -0.83
N GLY A 138 9.29 -18.05 -0.23
CA GLY A 138 10.49 -17.78 0.54
C GLY A 138 11.30 -19.03 0.76
N ALA A 139 12.60 -18.84 0.98
CA ALA A 139 13.56 -19.87 1.34
C ALA A 139 14.35 -19.41 2.56
N ALA A 140 14.66 -20.33 3.46
CA ALA A 140 15.49 -20.07 4.63
C ALA A 140 16.54 -21.16 4.77
N VAL A 141 17.78 -20.77 5.08
CA VAL A 141 18.87 -21.67 5.45
C VAL A 141 19.25 -21.34 6.88
N THR A 142 19.35 -22.35 7.73
CA THR A 142 19.67 -22.18 9.15
C THR A 142 20.85 -23.05 9.52
N GLU A 143 21.88 -22.44 10.09
CA GLU A 143 23.05 -23.11 10.63
C GLU A 143 22.83 -23.34 12.13
N VAL A 144 23.02 -24.58 12.59
CA VAL A 144 22.86 -24.97 14.00
C VAL A 144 24.04 -25.80 14.47
N VAL A 145 24.35 -25.67 15.75
CA VAL A 145 25.28 -26.57 16.45
C VAL A 145 24.50 -27.38 17.48
N ILE A 146 24.84 -28.66 17.60
CA ILE A 146 24.24 -29.60 18.55
C ILE A 146 25.38 -30.30 19.29
N ASP A 147 25.34 -30.27 20.62
CA ASP A 147 26.17 -31.10 21.48
C ASP A 147 25.60 -32.53 21.48
N THR A 148 26.37 -33.49 21.00
CA THR A 148 25.95 -34.88 20.85
C THR A 148 25.97 -35.68 22.15
N LEU A 149 26.59 -35.16 23.22
CA LEU A 149 26.64 -35.79 24.54
C LEU A 149 25.51 -35.33 25.44
N THR A 150 25.16 -34.04 25.36
CA THR A 150 24.14 -33.41 26.23
C THR A 150 22.79 -33.16 25.53
N GLY A 151 22.79 -33.09 24.19
CA GLY A 151 21.63 -32.72 23.39
C GLY A 151 21.35 -31.20 23.32
N GLU A 152 22.20 -30.38 23.95
CA GLU A 152 22.10 -28.92 23.85
C GLU A 152 22.26 -28.46 22.40
N ASN A 153 21.49 -27.46 21.98
CA ASN A 153 21.55 -26.93 20.62
C ASN A 153 21.46 -25.41 20.59
N ARG A 154 22.08 -24.82 19.57
CA ARG A 154 22.08 -23.37 19.33
C ARG A 154 22.04 -23.07 17.84
N VAL A 155 21.22 -22.08 17.48
CA VAL A 155 21.23 -21.48 16.14
C VAL A 155 22.43 -20.54 16.02
N LEU A 156 23.27 -20.77 15.02
CA LEU A 156 24.46 -19.96 14.73
C LEU A 156 24.13 -18.83 13.76
N ALA A 157 23.44 -19.14 12.66
CA ALA A 157 23.10 -18.19 11.62
C ALA A 157 21.79 -18.58 10.91
N VAL A 158 21.11 -17.58 10.35
CA VAL A 158 19.92 -17.78 9.51
C VAL A 158 19.97 -16.82 8.32
N ASP A 159 19.92 -17.36 7.11
CA ASP A 159 19.77 -16.62 5.86
C ASP A 159 18.35 -16.80 5.33
N ILE A 160 17.66 -15.70 5.02
CA ILE A 160 16.28 -15.72 4.50
C ILE A 160 16.21 -14.94 3.19
N LEU A 161 15.68 -15.61 2.17
CA LEU A 161 15.17 -15.01 0.94
C LEU A 161 13.64 -15.06 1.00
N HIS A 162 12.97 -13.92 0.82
CA HIS A 162 11.51 -13.87 0.84
C HIS A 162 11.03 -12.96 -0.28
N ASP A 163 10.19 -13.51 -1.15
CA ASP A 163 9.50 -12.78 -2.21
C ASP A 163 8.33 -12.00 -1.61
N VAL A 164 8.47 -10.67 -1.64
CA VAL A 164 7.45 -9.72 -1.19
C VAL A 164 6.82 -8.96 -2.37
N GLY A 165 7.07 -9.40 -3.60
CA GLY A 165 6.76 -8.65 -4.80
C GLY A 165 7.47 -7.28 -4.82
N ARG A 166 6.79 -6.25 -5.32
CA ARG A 166 7.31 -4.88 -5.29
C ARG A 166 7.08 -4.27 -3.92
N SER A 167 8.13 -4.22 -3.10
CA SER A 167 8.06 -3.67 -1.75
C SER A 167 7.61 -2.20 -1.75
N ILE A 168 6.56 -1.91 -0.97
CA ILE A 168 6.06 -0.55 -0.73
C ILE A 168 6.98 0.19 0.26
N ASN A 169 7.56 -0.54 1.22
CA ASN A 169 8.49 0.01 2.19
C ASN A 169 9.53 -1.05 2.61
N PRO A 170 10.73 -1.05 1.99
CA PRO A 170 11.75 -2.06 2.26
C PRO A 170 12.20 -2.12 3.72
N ALA A 171 12.19 -1.00 4.44
CA ALA A 171 12.63 -0.93 5.83
C ALA A 171 11.63 -1.61 6.78
N ILE A 172 10.32 -1.42 6.56
CA ILE A 172 9.28 -2.10 7.33
C ILE A 172 9.27 -3.60 7.01
N ASP A 173 9.47 -3.96 5.74
CA ASP A 173 9.53 -5.36 5.32
C ASP A 173 10.74 -6.08 5.91
N ALA A 174 11.88 -5.40 6.08
CA ALA A 174 13.06 -5.95 6.78
C ALA A 174 12.86 -6.02 8.31
N GLY A 175 12.19 -5.02 8.90
CA GLY A 175 11.89 -4.96 10.34
C GLY A 175 10.96 -6.09 10.82
N ALA A 176 9.99 -6.49 10.00
CA ALA A 176 9.13 -7.64 10.30
C ALA A 176 9.89 -8.99 10.34
N ARG A 177 11.09 -9.05 9.77
CA ARG A 177 11.91 -10.28 9.62
C ARG A 177 13.06 -10.37 10.64
N SER A 178 13.38 -9.30 11.37
CA SER A 178 14.61 -9.23 12.18
C SER A 178 14.34 -9.36 13.69
N ARG A 179 14.45 -10.59 14.21
CA ARG A 179 14.71 -10.86 15.64
C ARG A 179 15.67 -12.05 15.80
N ALA A 180 16.95 -11.87 15.45
CA ALA A 180 18.10 -12.62 16.01
C ALA A 180 19.42 -12.03 15.47
N HIS A 181 20.52 -12.28 16.17
CA HIS A 181 21.87 -11.79 15.85
C HIS A 181 22.37 -12.38 14.52
N SER A 182 22.74 -11.51 13.58
CA SER A 182 23.15 -11.75 12.17
C SER A 182 22.12 -12.36 11.22
N PHE A 183 21.41 -11.49 10.50
CA PHE A 183 20.58 -11.81 9.32
C PHE A 183 21.16 -11.11 8.07
N ARG A 184 21.27 -11.82 6.95
CA ARG A 184 21.38 -11.21 5.61
C ARG A 184 20.07 -11.42 4.87
N VAL A 185 19.42 -10.32 4.50
CA VAL A 185 18.13 -10.32 3.79
C VAL A 185 18.38 -9.84 2.37
N TRP A 186 17.95 -10.64 1.41
CA TRP A 186 17.98 -10.29 -0.01
C TRP A 186 16.54 -10.02 -0.48
N ALA A 187 16.35 -8.93 -1.22
CA ALA A 187 15.14 -8.68 -1.99
C ALA A 187 15.45 -9.00 -3.46
N GLY A 188 14.62 -9.83 -4.08
CA GLY A 188 14.67 -10.12 -5.52
C GLY A 188 14.01 -9.02 -6.34
#